data_AF-A0AAF0I6X7-F1
#
_entry.id   AF-A0AAF0I6X7-F1
#
_cell.length_a   1.000
_cell.length_b   1.000
_cell.length_c   1.000
_cell.angle_alpha   90.00
_cell.angle_beta   90.00
_cell.angle_gamma   90.00
#
_symmetry.space_group_name_H-M   'P 1'
#
loop_
_entity.id
_entity.type
_entity.pdbx_description
1 polymer ?
#
loop_
_entity_poly.entity_id
_entity_poly.type
_entity_poly.pdbx_seq_one_letter_code
_entity_poly.pdbx_strand_id
1 'polypeptide(L)'
;MSENNMHNFNEKIKELFNNMLHKRTFKRNLIGVSSVIFVGFMISSFIFFPMDSEGNNRKYTQDEKVEKKANDKKDESQKKKKTESLPDIKADDWKLVLVNATHAIDHENEQLEVMPNGFELDERITKEYLEMEKAAAADGINLKVVSSYRSIAQQEEVFATNLNQHIAEGDTPEVAESKTRAYITEPGTSEHHTGLAIDVVEQSWFDQGLGLEESFYDTEAGKWLEKNVPNYGFVIRYPKGKEEITNINYEPWHLRYVGKESAKYMTKNKLVLEEYLKKLEKAENPKVKEKKAE
;
A
#
# COMPACT_ATOMS: atom_id res chain seq x y z
N MET A 1 19.33 9.35 -11.76
CA MET A 1 20.00 10.10 -10.67
C MET A 1 21.50 10.04 -10.93
N SER A 2 22.23 11.14 -10.83
CA SER A 2 23.69 11.14 -11.03
C SER A 2 24.39 10.48 -9.84
N GLU A 3 25.53 9.83 -10.07
CA GLU A 3 26.36 9.19 -9.02
C GLU A 3 26.70 10.15 -7.87
N ASN A 4 26.81 11.46 -8.15
CA ASN A 4 27.03 12.51 -7.16
C ASN A 4 25.88 12.67 -6.16
N ASN A 5 24.63 12.44 -6.58
CA ASN A 5 23.48 12.52 -5.66
C ASN A 5 23.42 11.31 -4.72
N MET A 6 23.79 10.13 -5.22
CA MET A 6 23.90 8.92 -4.40
C MET A 6 25.06 9.01 -3.39
N HIS A 7 26.20 9.58 -3.79
CA HIS A 7 27.34 9.74 -2.89
C HIS A 7 27.02 10.70 -1.72
N ASN A 8 26.40 11.84 -2.02
CA ASN A 8 25.97 12.79 -0.99
C ASN A 8 24.90 12.22 -0.05
N PHE A 9 23.98 11.40 -0.59
CA PHE A 9 22.99 10.70 0.22
C PHE A 9 23.66 9.69 1.18
N ASN A 10 24.60 8.89 0.68
CA ASN A 10 25.32 7.90 1.49
C ASN A 10 26.16 8.55 2.60
N GLU A 11 26.77 9.71 2.34
CA GLU A 11 27.47 10.47 3.38
C GLU A 11 26.50 11.06 4.43
N LYS A 12 25.34 11.55 4.00
CA LYS A 12 24.28 12.04 4.91
C LYS A 12 23.74 10.90 5.80
N ILE A 13 23.58 9.69 5.25
CA ILE A 13 23.18 8.49 6.00
C ILE A 13 24.26 8.08 7.01
N LYS A 14 25.55 8.11 6.64
CA LYS A 14 26.66 7.87 7.59
C LYS A 14 26.71 8.92 8.70
N GLU A 15 26.44 10.18 8.39
CA GLU A 15 26.38 11.26 9.37
C GLU A 15 25.21 11.07 10.34
N LEU A 16 24.02 10.70 9.83
CA LEU A 16 22.87 10.34 10.64
C LEU A 16 23.16 9.12 11.54
N PHE A 17 23.85 8.10 11.02
CA PHE A 17 24.29 6.92 11.79
C PHE A 17 25.19 7.33 12.96
N ASN A 18 26.21 8.17 12.70
CA ASN A 18 27.12 8.65 13.74
C ASN A 18 26.43 9.53 14.79
N ASN A 19 25.50 10.39 14.37
CA ASN A 19 24.73 11.27 15.25
C ASN A 19 23.72 10.50 16.12
N MET A 20 23.13 9.42 15.58
CA MET A 20 22.19 8.56 16.31
C MET A 20 22.90 7.74 17.41
N LEU A 21 24.10 7.22 17.12
CA LEU A 21 24.94 6.55 18.12
C LEU A 21 25.33 7.49 19.27
N HIS A 22 25.55 8.77 18.98
CA HIS A 22 25.85 9.79 19.99
C HIS A 22 24.64 10.22 20.82
N LYS A 23 23.42 10.18 20.29
CA LYS A 23 22.20 10.53 21.05
C LYS A 23 21.72 9.41 21.98
N ARG A 24 22.06 8.15 21.71
CA ARG A 24 21.71 7.00 22.58
C ARG A 24 22.31 7.08 23.99
N THR A 25 23.34 7.91 24.20
CA THR A 25 23.93 8.17 25.53
C THR A 25 23.30 9.37 26.25
N PHE A 26 22.40 10.13 25.62
CA PHE A 26 21.90 11.39 26.20
C PHE A 26 20.42 11.68 25.84
N LYS A 27 19.49 11.06 26.58
CA LYS A 27 18.19 11.61 27.08
C LYS A 27 17.13 10.52 27.24
N ARG A 28 16.85 10.15 28.50
CA ARG A 28 15.50 9.79 28.95
C ARG A 28 14.78 11.12 29.23
N ASN A 29 13.52 11.22 28.81
CA ASN A 29 12.56 12.32 29.03
C ASN A 29 12.39 13.30 27.86
N LEU A 30 11.52 12.95 26.90
CA LEU A 30 10.52 13.87 26.33
C LEU A 30 9.38 13.02 25.72
N ILE A 31 8.14 13.27 26.17
CA ILE A 31 6.93 12.63 25.64
C ILE A 31 6.55 13.39 24.36
N GLY A 32 7.02 12.89 23.23
CA GLY A 32 6.40 13.08 21.92
C GLY A 32 6.20 11.67 21.38
N VAL A 33 4.98 11.30 21.00
CA VAL A 33 4.68 9.96 20.47
C VAL A 33 5.24 9.88 19.05
N SER A 34 6.56 9.84 18.93
CA SER A 34 7.21 9.35 17.72
C SER A 34 7.11 7.84 17.78
N SER A 35 5.98 7.31 17.32
CA SER A 35 5.83 5.87 17.10
C SER A 35 6.91 5.47 16.10
N VAL A 36 7.95 4.78 16.57
CA VAL A 36 8.96 4.18 15.69
C VAL A 36 8.22 3.10 14.90
N ILE A 37 7.86 3.41 13.65
CA ILE A 37 7.16 2.48 12.76
C ILE A 37 8.19 1.47 12.26
N PHE A 38 8.01 0.23 12.70
CA PHE A 38 8.86 -0.89 12.36
C PHE A 38 8.08 -1.84 11.44
N VAL A 39 8.55 -2.02 10.22
CA VAL A 39 8.08 -3.12 9.37
C VAL A 39 8.99 -4.30 9.68
N GLY A 40 8.63 -5.06 10.71
CA GLY A 40 9.41 -6.18 11.21
C GLY A 40 8.97 -7.50 10.59
N PHE A 41 9.86 -8.16 9.86
CA PHE A 41 9.65 -9.55 9.44
C PHE A 41 10.33 -10.49 10.44
N MET A 42 9.56 -11.14 11.32
CA MET A 42 10.06 -12.32 12.02
C MET A 42 10.10 -13.50 11.03
N ILE A 43 11.30 -13.82 10.52
CA ILE A 43 11.53 -15.08 9.82
C ILE A 43 11.40 -16.21 10.85
N SER A 44 10.24 -16.88 10.90
CA SER A 44 10.09 -18.10 11.70
C SER A 44 11.04 -19.17 11.14
N SER A 45 12.12 -19.45 11.87
CA SER A 45 13.10 -20.44 11.49
C SER A 45 12.47 -21.85 11.44
N PHE A 46 12.71 -22.51 10.30
CA PHE A 46 12.39 -23.89 9.96
C PHE A 46 12.33 -24.89 11.13
N ILE A 47 11.20 -25.58 11.28
CA ILE A 47 11.18 -26.95 11.79
C ILE A 47 11.33 -27.89 10.60
N PHE A 48 12.48 -28.56 10.57
CA PHE A 48 12.90 -29.58 9.61
C PHE A 48 11.94 -30.78 9.68
N PHE A 49 11.17 -31.04 8.63
CA PHE A 49 10.50 -32.33 8.41
C PHE A 49 11.14 -33.02 7.20
N PRO A 50 11.58 -34.29 7.32
CA PRO A 50 12.25 -35.00 6.25
C PRO A 50 11.24 -35.36 5.15
N MET A 51 11.63 -35.07 3.91
CA MET A 51 10.93 -35.46 2.70
C MET A 51 11.36 -36.86 2.31
N ASP A 52 10.47 -37.85 2.47
CA ASP A 52 10.60 -39.15 1.81
C ASP A 52 9.64 -39.25 0.63
N SER A 53 10.23 -39.56 -0.51
CA SER A 53 9.61 -39.86 -1.78
C SER A 53 9.19 -41.32 -1.79
N GLU A 54 7.94 -41.61 -2.11
CA GLU A 54 7.57 -42.79 -2.90
C GLU A 54 6.12 -42.66 -3.39
N GLY A 55 5.92 -42.92 -4.69
CA GLY A 55 4.64 -42.79 -5.36
C GLY A 55 3.69 -43.97 -5.09
N ASN A 56 2.42 -43.82 -5.48
CA ASN A 56 1.77 -44.64 -6.51
C ASN A 56 0.29 -44.27 -6.66
N ASN A 57 -0.18 -44.42 -7.89
CA ASN A 57 -1.55 -44.31 -8.37
C ASN A 57 -2.54 -45.25 -7.66
N ARG A 58 -3.81 -44.82 -7.53
CA ARG A 58 -4.95 -45.29 -8.37
C ARG A 58 -6.32 -44.86 -7.83
N LYS A 59 -7.12 -44.32 -8.77
CA LYS A 59 -8.53 -44.61 -9.12
C LYS A 59 -9.63 -44.47 -8.05
N TYR A 60 -10.67 -43.72 -8.43
CA TYR A 60 -12.09 -44.15 -8.47
C TYR A 60 -12.81 -43.23 -9.50
N THR A 61 -12.97 -43.63 -10.77
CA THR A 61 -14.15 -44.23 -11.45
C THR A 61 -15.50 -43.50 -11.27
N GLN A 62 -15.84 -42.73 -12.31
CA GLN A 62 -17.02 -42.79 -13.19
C GLN A 62 -18.38 -43.20 -12.60
N ASP A 63 -19.39 -42.31 -12.72
CA ASP A 63 -20.59 -42.54 -13.54
C ASP A 63 -21.46 -41.27 -13.60
N GLU A 64 -21.76 -40.79 -14.81
CA GLU A 64 -23.14 -40.70 -15.33
C GLU A 64 -23.17 -40.27 -16.80
N LYS A 65 -23.93 -41.04 -17.59
CA LYS A 65 -24.30 -40.80 -18.99
C LYS A 65 -25.53 -39.90 -19.02
N VAL A 66 -25.58 -38.94 -19.95
CA VAL A 66 -26.84 -38.54 -20.59
C VAL A 66 -26.60 -38.23 -22.06
N GLU A 67 -27.33 -38.95 -22.91
CA GLU A 67 -27.41 -38.74 -24.36
C GLU A 67 -28.60 -37.83 -24.72
N LYS A 68 -28.47 -37.14 -25.85
CA LYS A 68 -29.24 -35.99 -26.34
C LYS A 68 -30.71 -36.26 -26.67
N LYS A 69 -31.54 -35.22 -26.53
CA LYS A 69 -32.58 -34.88 -27.52
C LYS A 69 -32.59 -33.36 -27.80
N ALA A 70 -32.58 -33.03 -29.07
CA ALA A 70 -32.73 -31.67 -29.61
C ALA A 70 -34.21 -31.29 -29.72
N ASN A 71 -34.56 -30.02 -29.46
CA ASN A 71 -35.18 -29.17 -30.48
C ASN A 71 -35.22 -27.68 -30.07
N ASP A 72 -34.96 -26.85 -31.08
CA ASP A 72 -35.14 -25.40 -31.23
C ASP A 72 -35.94 -24.62 -30.17
N LYS A 73 -35.35 -23.52 -29.70
CA LYS A 73 -35.87 -22.15 -29.90
C LYS A 73 -34.81 -21.10 -29.53
N LYS A 74 -34.66 -20.15 -30.45
CA LYS A 74 -33.87 -18.92 -30.37
C LYS A 74 -34.13 -18.16 -29.06
N ASP A 75 -33.06 -17.77 -28.36
CA ASP A 75 -32.99 -16.44 -27.77
C ASP A 75 -31.53 -15.99 -27.63
N GLU A 76 -31.10 -15.13 -28.56
CA GLU A 76 -29.85 -14.38 -28.47
C GLU A 76 -29.99 -13.31 -27.38
N SER A 77 -29.66 -13.62 -26.13
CA SER A 77 -29.35 -12.57 -25.15
C SER A 77 -27.83 -12.35 -25.10
N GLN A 78 -27.36 -11.56 -26.05
CA GLN A 78 -26.07 -10.88 -25.95
C GLN A 78 -26.09 -9.98 -24.70
N LYS A 79 -25.53 -10.45 -23.58
CA LYS A 79 -25.14 -9.58 -22.48
C LYS A 79 -23.98 -8.71 -22.95
N LYS A 80 -24.30 -7.59 -23.60
CA LYS A 80 -23.36 -6.48 -23.81
C LYS A 80 -22.79 -6.11 -22.43
N LYS A 81 -21.52 -6.42 -22.18
CA LYS A 81 -20.71 -5.72 -21.17
C LYS A 81 -20.80 -4.24 -21.56
N LYS A 82 -21.61 -3.48 -20.82
CA LYS A 82 -21.59 -2.02 -20.91
C LYS A 82 -20.19 -1.64 -20.45
N THR A 83 -19.30 -1.26 -21.37
CA THR A 83 -18.01 -0.69 -21.01
C THR A 83 -18.33 0.54 -20.16
N GLU A 84 -18.07 0.43 -18.87
CA GLU A 84 -18.38 1.49 -17.92
C GLU A 84 -17.46 2.67 -18.23
N SER A 85 -18.06 3.86 -18.31
CA SER A 85 -17.30 5.09 -18.57
C SER A 85 -16.35 5.38 -17.41
N LEU A 86 -15.21 5.98 -17.71
CA LEU A 86 -14.33 6.55 -16.69
C LEU A 86 -15.11 7.58 -15.84
N PRO A 87 -14.77 7.74 -14.54
CA PRO A 87 -15.32 8.82 -13.74
C PRO A 87 -15.03 10.19 -14.36
N ASP A 88 -15.91 11.16 -14.14
CA ASP A 88 -15.75 12.54 -14.61
C ASP A 88 -14.81 13.30 -13.65
N ILE A 89 -13.53 12.94 -13.70
CA ILE A 89 -12.46 13.52 -12.90
C ILE A 89 -11.23 13.71 -13.79
N LYS A 90 -10.51 14.80 -13.55
CA LYS A 90 -9.28 15.07 -14.29
C LYS A 90 -8.10 14.34 -13.69
N ALA A 91 -7.12 13.97 -14.52
CA ALA A 91 -5.87 13.35 -14.08
C ALA A 91 -5.05 14.25 -13.14
N ASP A 92 -5.21 15.58 -13.25
CA ASP A 92 -4.54 16.58 -12.40
C ASP A 92 -5.34 16.98 -11.13
N ASP A 93 -6.42 16.26 -10.81
CA ASP A 93 -7.18 16.50 -9.57
C ASP A 93 -6.30 16.23 -8.33
N TRP A 94 -6.40 17.10 -7.32
CA TRP A 94 -5.62 17.04 -6.08
C TRP A 94 -5.71 15.68 -5.36
N LYS A 95 -6.84 14.96 -5.50
CA LYS A 95 -7.03 13.61 -4.91
C LYS A 95 -6.13 12.56 -5.58
N LEU A 96 -5.73 12.80 -6.83
CA LEU A 96 -5.03 11.86 -7.69
C LEU A 96 -3.53 12.16 -7.84
N VAL A 97 -2.98 13.07 -7.03
CA VAL A 97 -1.53 13.35 -7.03
C VAL A 97 -0.72 12.06 -6.92
N LEU A 98 0.16 11.82 -7.89
CA LEU A 98 1.03 10.64 -7.89
C LEU A 98 2.31 10.96 -7.14
N VAL A 99 2.54 10.24 -6.05
CA VAL A 99 3.80 10.29 -5.29
C VAL A 99 4.40 8.89 -5.26
N ASN A 100 5.60 8.75 -5.79
CA ASN A 100 6.37 7.49 -5.81
C ASN A 100 7.85 7.77 -6.14
N ALA A 101 8.66 6.72 -6.31
CA ALA A 101 10.10 6.82 -6.57
C ALA A 101 10.50 7.70 -7.79
N THR A 102 9.57 7.97 -8.72
CA THR A 102 9.81 8.83 -9.89
C THR A 102 9.06 10.17 -9.83
N HIS A 103 8.21 10.36 -8.82
CA HIS A 103 7.39 11.55 -8.61
C HIS A 103 7.49 11.97 -7.14
N ALA A 104 8.54 12.71 -6.79
CA ALA A 104 8.68 13.29 -5.46
C ALA A 104 7.69 14.45 -5.29
N ILE A 105 7.24 14.68 -4.05
CA ILE A 105 6.52 15.90 -3.69
C ILE A 105 7.41 17.13 -3.87
N ASP A 106 6.81 18.25 -4.23
CA ASP A 106 7.44 19.55 -4.34
C ASP A 106 7.34 20.37 -3.05
N HIS A 107 6.31 20.10 -2.23
CA HIS A 107 6.11 20.69 -0.91
C HIS A 107 5.37 19.72 0.03
N GLU A 108 5.53 19.91 1.34
CA GLU A 108 4.77 19.19 2.36
C GLU A 108 3.36 19.76 2.46
N ASN A 109 2.39 18.91 2.83
CA ASN A 109 1.03 19.38 3.06
C ASN A 109 0.94 20.26 4.32
N GLU A 110 0.41 21.47 4.18
CA GLU A 110 0.17 22.41 5.28
C GLU A 110 -1.28 22.39 5.80
N GLN A 111 -2.19 21.68 5.11
CA GLN A 111 -3.63 21.62 5.41
C GLN A 111 -3.98 20.35 6.20
N LEU A 112 -3.50 20.28 7.44
CA LEU A 112 -3.67 19.11 8.30
C LEU A 112 -4.68 19.33 9.43
N GLU A 113 -5.46 18.30 9.72
CA GLU A 113 -6.34 18.21 10.89
C GLU A 113 -5.86 17.11 11.83
N VAL A 114 -5.80 17.41 13.14
CA VAL A 114 -5.49 16.43 14.18
C VAL A 114 -6.75 15.61 14.50
N MET A 115 -6.70 14.31 14.21
CA MET A 115 -7.77 13.38 14.53
C MET A 115 -7.84 13.07 16.04
N PRO A 116 -8.97 12.52 16.55
CA PRO A 116 -9.13 12.21 17.98
C PRO A 116 -8.07 11.26 18.57
N ASN A 117 -7.42 10.44 17.74
CA ASN A 117 -6.34 9.54 18.13
C ASN A 117 -4.95 10.21 18.17
N GLY A 118 -4.87 11.52 17.89
CA GLY A 118 -3.65 12.33 17.91
C GLY A 118 -2.84 12.31 16.62
N PHE A 119 -3.27 11.55 15.61
CA PHE A 119 -2.64 11.51 14.29
C PHE A 119 -3.18 12.62 13.38
N GLU A 120 -2.38 13.05 12.43
CA GLU A 120 -2.73 14.10 11.47
C GLU A 120 -3.09 13.52 10.10
N LEU A 121 -4.13 14.05 9.46
CA LEU A 121 -4.49 13.78 8.07
C LEU A 121 -4.77 15.08 7.35
N ASP A 122 -4.82 15.05 6.03
CA ASP A 122 -5.35 16.17 5.27
C ASP A 122 -6.78 16.49 5.73
N GLU A 123 -7.05 17.75 6.07
CA GLU A 123 -8.35 18.21 6.59
C GLU A 123 -9.49 17.85 5.62
N ARG A 124 -9.21 17.76 4.31
CA ARG A 124 -10.20 17.49 3.27
C ARG A 124 -10.65 16.03 3.21
N ILE A 125 -9.94 15.12 3.90
CA ILE A 125 -10.27 13.68 3.91
C ILE A 125 -10.55 13.14 5.31
N THR A 126 -10.32 13.95 6.34
CA THR A 126 -10.45 13.52 7.75
C THR A 126 -11.86 13.03 8.05
N LYS A 127 -12.89 13.72 7.52
CA LYS A 127 -14.27 13.28 7.65
C LYS A 127 -14.51 11.89 7.05
N GLU A 128 -14.03 11.63 5.85
CA GLU A 128 -14.19 10.35 5.16
C GLU A 128 -13.51 9.21 5.92
N TYR A 129 -12.33 9.45 6.50
CA TYR A 129 -11.66 8.48 7.36
C TYR A 129 -12.48 8.19 8.63
N LEU A 130 -12.98 9.22 9.32
CA LEU A 130 -13.77 9.04 10.54
C LEU A 130 -15.11 8.33 10.27
N GLU A 131 -15.73 8.56 9.10
CA GLU A 131 -16.90 7.81 8.66
C GLU A 131 -16.57 6.32 8.42
N MET A 132 -15.42 6.02 7.82
CA MET A 132 -14.93 4.66 7.61
C MET A 132 -14.65 3.95 8.95
N GLU A 133 -13.94 4.61 9.86
CA GLU A 133 -13.61 4.08 11.19
C GLU A 133 -14.86 3.75 11.99
N LYS A 134 -15.86 4.64 11.95
CA LYS A 134 -17.17 4.40 12.57
C LYS A 134 -17.90 3.20 11.96
N ALA A 135 -17.82 3.02 10.63
CA ALA A 135 -18.45 1.88 9.96
C ALA A 135 -17.74 0.57 10.30
N ALA A 136 -16.41 0.56 10.36
CA ALA A 136 -15.63 -0.59 10.82
C ALA A 136 -16.06 -0.98 12.25
N ALA A 137 -16.16 0.00 13.15
CA ALA A 137 -16.59 -0.23 14.52
C ALA A 137 -18.03 -0.79 14.61
N ALA A 138 -18.94 -0.35 13.74
CA ALA A 138 -20.30 -0.89 13.65
C ALA A 138 -20.33 -2.36 13.21
N ASP A 139 -19.34 -2.79 12.42
CA ASP A 139 -19.13 -4.17 11.99
C ASP A 139 -18.25 -4.97 12.98
N GLY A 140 -17.94 -4.41 14.15
CA GLY A 140 -17.17 -5.08 15.21
C GLY A 140 -15.65 -5.02 15.01
N ILE A 141 -15.15 -4.20 14.08
CA ILE A 141 -13.73 -4.04 13.80
C ILE A 141 -13.23 -2.72 14.40
N ASN A 142 -12.34 -2.82 15.39
CA ASN A 142 -11.73 -1.64 16.00
C ASN A 142 -10.42 -1.29 15.27
N LEU A 143 -10.45 -0.28 14.41
CA LEU A 143 -9.27 0.15 13.68
C LEU A 143 -8.28 0.89 14.58
N LYS A 144 -6.99 0.64 14.33
CA LYS A 144 -5.86 1.27 14.99
C LYS A 144 -4.98 1.93 13.93
N VAL A 145 -4.88 3.25 13.99
CA VAL A 145 -3.90 4.01 13.20
C VAL A 145 -2.50 3.74 13.73
N VAL A 146 -1.61 3.34 12.81
CA VAL A 146 -0.19 3.12 13.07
C VAL A 146 0.64 4.30 12.54
N SER A 147 0.30 4.80 11.35
CA SER A 147 0.91 5.97 10.73
C SER A 147 -0.12 6.75 9.93
N SER A 148 0.03 8.06 9.84
CA SER A 148 -0.77 8.95 8.99
C SER A 148 0.16 9.95 8.29
N TYR A 149 -0.14 11.25 8.24
CA TYR A 149 0.80 12.27 7.80
C TYR A 149 2.19 12.08 8.43
N ARG A 150 3.21 12.21 7.58
CA ARG A 150 4.61 12.14 7.97
C ARG A 150 5.38 13.18 7.20
N SER A 151 6.17 14.00 7.88
CA SER A 151 7.06 14.95 7.23
C SER A 151 8.22 14.26 6.52
N ILE A 152 8.89 14.95 5.59
CA ILE A 152 10.12 14.51 4.93
C ILE A 152 11.18 14.17 5.97
N ALA A 153 11.33 15.01 7.00
CA ALA A 153 12.28 14.77 8.09
C ALA A 153 11.94 13.48 8.87
N GLN A 154 10.67 13.24 9.17
CA GLN A 154 10.25 11.99 9.81
C GLN A 154 10.47 10.78 8.89
N GLN A 155 10.28 10.92 7.57
CA GLN A 155 10.57 9.85 6.62
C GLN A 155 12.07 9.55 6.52
N GLU A 156 12.95 10.56 6.61
CA GLU A 156 14.40 10.35 6.73
C GLU A 156 14.72 9.44 7.93
N GLU A 157 14.07 9.68 9.08
CA GLU A 157 14.24 8.85 10.28
C GLU A 157 13.70 7.42 10.10
N VAL A 158 12.50 7.26 9.50
CA VAL A 158 11.90 5.94 9.24
C VAL A 158 12.77 5.13 8.28
N PHE A 159 13.22 5.74 7.18
CA PHE A 159 14.08 5.07 6.20
C PHE A 159 15.40 4.64 6.84
N ALA A 160 16.08 5.56 7.53
CA ALA A 160 17.36 5.26 8.18
C ALA A 160 17.20 4.19 9.27
N THR A 161 16.08 4.19 10.02
CA THR A 161 15.84 3.21 11.08
C THR A 161 15.66 1.80 10.51
N ASN A 162 14.84 1.64 9.46
CA ASN A 162 14.61 0.33 8.83
C ASN A 162 15.87 -0.18 8.12
N LEU A 163 16.61 0.69 7.43
CA LEU A 163 17.89 0.34 6.82
C LEU A 163 18.90 -0.17 7.85
N ASN A 164 19.07 0.59 8.95
CA ASN A 164 20.02 0.22 10.01
C ASN A 164 19.61 -1.05 10.74
N GLN A 165 18.31 -1.34 10.84
CA GLN A 165 17.84 -2.60 11.39
C GLN A 165 18.31 -3.77 10.54
N HIS A 166 18.07 -3.75 9.22
CA HIS A 166 18.48 -4.86 8.36
C HIS A 166 20.01 -5.09 8.40
N ILE A 167 20.79 -4.00 8.45
CA ILE A 167 22.24 -4.10 8.67
C ILE A 167 22.56 -4.76 10.03
N ALA A 168 21.85 -4.37 11.10
CA ALA A 168 22.03 -4.95 12.43
C ALA A 168 21.61 -6.44 12.49
N GLU A 169 20.67 -6.86 11.64
CA GLU A 169 20.25 -8.25 11.45
C GLU A 169 21.25 -9.07 10.61
N GLY A 170 22.28 -8.43 10.05
CA GLY A 170 23.39 -9.07 9.35
C GLY A 170 23.31 -9.00 7.83
N ASP A 171 22.37 -8.24 7.26
CA ASP A 171 22.33 -8.01 5.82
C ASP A 171 23.52 -7.17 5.35
N THR A 172 23.98 -7.42 4.12
CA THR A 172 24.91 -6.50 3.45
C THR A 172 24.20 -5.16 3.18
N PRO A 173 24.93 -4.03 3.04
CA PRO A 173 24.32 -2.75 2.75
C PRO A 173 23.37 -2.76 1.55
N GLU A 174 23.73 -3.46 0.47
CA GLU A 174 22.92 -3.59 -0.75
C GLU A 174 21.62 -4.39 -0.49
N VAL A 175 21.69 -5.48 0.27
CA VAL A 175 20.51 -6.27 0.64
C VAL A 175 19.60 -5.49 1.60
N ALA A 176 20.18 -4.79 2.57
CA ALA A 176 19.45 -3.96 3.52
C ALA A 176 18.72 -2.81 2.81
N GLU A 177 19.38 -2.16 1.85
CA GLU A 177 18.78 -1.11 1.02
C GLU A 177 17.64 -1.65 0.15
N SER A 178 17.82 -2.82 -0.47
CA SER A 178 16.79 -3.49 -1.26
C SER A 178 15.56 -3.87 -0.41
N LYS A 179 15.76 -4.50 0.76
CA LYS A 179 14.68 -4.84 1.70
C LYS A 179 13.96 -3.59 2.23
N THR A 180 14.71 -2.54 2.54
CA THR A 180 14.13 -1.28 3.01
C THR A 180 13.24 -0.68 1.93
N ARG A 181 13.75 -0.55 0.69
CA ARG A 181 12.99 0.04 -0.42
C ARG A 181 11.79 -0.78 -0.88
N ALA A 182 11.71 -2.05 -0.50
CA ALA A 182 10.56 -2.89 -0.80
C ALA A 182 9.28 -2.43 -0.07
N TYR A 183 9.40 -1.69 1.04
CA TYR A 183 8.27 -1.16 1.83
C TYR A 183 8.40 0.33 2.15
N ILE A 184 9.61 0.79 2.45
CA ILE A 184 9.87 2.16 2.88
C ILE A 184 10.37 3.00 1.70
N THR A 185 9.54 3.96 1.30
CA THR A 185 9.86 4.95 0.28
C THR A 185 10.95 5.93 0.73
N GLU A 186 11.71 6.46 -0.23
CA GLU A 186 12.71 7.49 0.04
C GLU A 186 12.04 8.81 0.51
N PRO A 187 12.73 9.63 1.33
CA PRO A 187 12.24 10.95 1.74
C PRO A 187 11.81 11.80 0.54
N GLY A 188 10.61 12.38 0.61
CA GLY A 188 10.00 13.13 -0.50
C GLY A 188 9.22 12.28 -1.49
N THR A 189 9.28 10.94 -1.41
CA THR A 189 8.55 10.02 -2.31
C THR A 189 7.48 9.19 -1.61
N SER A 190 7.19 9.50 -0.35
CA SER A 190 6.15 8.85 0.46
C SER A 190 4.79 9.53 0.27
N GLU A 191 3.74 8.74 0.07
CA GLU A 191 2.37 9.29 0.05
C GLU A 191 1.95 9.88 1.39
N HIS A 192 2.56 9.47 2.51
CA HIS A 192 2.29 10.06 3.83
C HIS A 192 2.60 11.57 3.86
N HIS A 193 3.51 12.07 3.03
CA HIS A 193 3.79 13.51 2.93
C HIS A 193 2.59 14.32 2.43
N THR A 194 1.68 13.69 1.69
CA THR A 194 0.49 14.34 1.16
C THR A 194 -0.61 14.49 2.22
N GLY A 195 -0.53 13.76 3.34
CA GLY A 195 -1.64 13.62 4.28
C GLY A 195 -2.84 12.83 3.71
N LEU A 196 -2.71 12.23 2.51
CA LEU A 196 -3.76 11.41 1.87
C LEU A 196 -3.58 9.90 2.10
N ALA A 197 -2.51 9.50 2.79
CA ALA A 197 -2.21 8.12 3.11
C ALA A 197 -2.30 7.85 4.62
N ILE A 198 -2.81 6.67 4.98
CA ILE A 198 -2.91 6.22 6.36
C ILE A 198 -2.69 4.71 6.45
N ASP A 199 -1.89 4.30 7.44
CA ASP A 199 -1.64 2.91 7.78
C ASP A 199 -2.55 2.51 8.94
N VAL A 200 -3.42 1.54 8.68
CA VAL A 200 -4.36 1.03 9.67
C VAL A 200 -4.30 -0.49 9.79
N VAL A 201 -4.37 -0.96 11.03
CA VAL A 201 -4.56 -2.37 11.37
C VAL A 201 -5.73 -2.49 12.35
N GLU A 202 -6.04 -3.70 12.80
CA GLU A 202 -6.96 -3.88 13.93
C GLU A 202 -6.24 -3.66 15.26
N GLN A 203 -6.91 -3.08 16.26
CA GLN A 203 -6.33 -2.92 17.60
C GLN A 203 -5.91 -4.26 18.20
N SER A 204 -6.72 -5.32 18.05
CA SER A 204 -6.43 -6.65 18.57
C SER A 204 -5.21 -7.31 17.90
N TRP A 205 -4.97 -7.00 16.62
CA TRP A 205 -3.78 -7.37 15.88
C TRP A 205 -2.54 -6.69 16.48
N PHE A 206 -2.62 -5.38 16.67
CA PHE A 206 -1.54 -4.58 17.24
C PHE A 206 -1.21 -4.96 18.69
N ASP A 207 -2.23 -5.27 19.50
CA ASP A 207 -2.07 -5.68 20.90
C ASP A 207 -1.33 -7.02 21.06
N GLN A 208 -1.31 -7.86 20.02
CA GLN A 208 -0.51 -9.09 19.97
C GLN A 208 0.98 -8.82 19.72
N GLY A 209 1.37 -7.55 19.56
CA GLY A 209 2.74 -7.15 19.21
C GLY A 209 3.04 -7.28 17.72
N LEU A 210 2.03 -7.50 16.89
CA LEU A 210 2.16 -7.56 15.43
C LEU A 210 2.13 -6.15 14.84
N GLY A 211 2.88 -5.98 13.75
CA GLY A 211 3.09 -4.68 13.13
C GLY A 211 2.30 -4.49 11.84
N LEU A 212 2.89 -3.75 10.93
CA LEU A 212 2.47 -3.64 9.55
C LEU A 212 3.02 -4.86 8.78
N GLU A 213 2.21 -5.90 8.63
CA GLU A 213 2.63 -7.18 8.03
C GLU A 213 1.61 -7.70 7.02
N GLU A 214 2.08 -8.36 5.95
CA GLU A 214 1.21 -8.84 4.86
C GLU A 214 0.11 -9.78 5.35
N SER A 215 0.43 -10.57 6.38
CA SER A 215 -0.47 -11.52 7.05
C SER A 215 -1.69 -10.85 7.69
N PHE A 216 -1.67 -9.53 7.90
CA PHE A 216 -2.85 -8.79 8.36
C PHE A 216 -4.05 -8.97 7.42
N TYR A 217 -3.81 -9.18 6.12
CA TYR A 217 -4.86 -9.46 5.14
C TYR A 217 -5.72 -10.68 5.51
N ASP A 218 -5.14 -11.70 6.14
CA ASP A 218 -5.85 -12.95 6.44
C ASP A 218 -6.89 -12.80 7.57
N THR A 219 -6.83 -11.68 8.30
CA THR A 219 -7.80 -11.33 9.36
C THR A 219 -9.15 -10.87 8.80
N GLU A 220 -10.17 -10.84 9.66
CA GLU A 220 -11.47 -10.26 9.28
C GLU A 220 -11.37 -8.75 9.03
N ALA A 221 -10.54 -8.03 9.79
CA ALA A 221 -10.29 -6.61 9.58
C ALA A 221 -9.59 -6.32 8.25
N GLY A 222 -8.55 -7.08 7.89
CA GLY A 222 -7.86 -6.94 6.61
C GLY A 222 -8.79 -7.14 5.40
N LYS A 223 -9.62 -8.19 5.44
CA LYS A 223 -10.66 -8.45 4.42
C LYS A 223 -11.74 -7.37 4.41
N TRP A 224 -12.10 -6.83 5.58
CA TRP A 224 -13.05 -5.73 5.67
C TRP A 224 -12.51 -4.48 4.99
N LEU A 225 -11.24 -4.15 5.19
CA LEU A 225 -10.61 -3.01 4.53
C LEU A 225 -10.67 -3.19 3.01
N GLU A 226 -10.16 -4.29 2.46
CA GLU A 226 -10.16 -4.55 1.00
C GLU A 226 -11.55 -4.33 0.37
N LYS A 227 -12.62 -4.77 1.06
CA LYS A 227 -13.99 -4.68 0.58
C LYS A 227 -14.61 -3.29 0.74
N ASN A 228 -14.34 -2.59 1.85
CA ASN A 228 -15.15 -1.45 2.27
C ASN A 228 -14.48 -0.10 2.05
N VAL A 229 -13.14 -0.02 2.07
CA VAL A 229 -12.41 1.26 1.91
C VAL A 229 -12.81 2.06 0.65
N PRO A 230 -13.18 1.45 -0.50
CA PRO A 230 -13.60 2.20 -1.67
C PRO A 230 -14.90 2.97 -1.49
N ASN A 231 -15.76 2.57 -0.53
CA ASN A 231 -16.98 3.30 -0.21
C ASN A 231 -16.70 4.65 0.45
N TYR A 232 -15.52 4.79 1.04
CA TYR A 232 -15.05 5.99 1.73
C TYR A 232 -14.03 6.78 0.91
N GLY A 233 -13.69 6.31 -0.29
CA GLY A 233 -12.76 6.99 -1.20
C GLY A 233 -11.31 6.58 -1.04
N PHE A 234 -11.04 5.53 -0.27
CA PHE A 234 -9.73 4.96 -0.08
C PHE A 234 -9.53 3.71 -0.95
N VAL A 235 -8.28 3.40 -1.29
CA VAL A 235 -7.87 2.15 -1.92
C VAL A 235 -6.73 1.53 -1.12
N ILE A 236 -6.61 0.19 -1.15
CA ILE A 236 -5.34 -0.47 -0.80
C ILE A 236 -4.32 -0.07 -1.86
N ARG A 237 -3.34 0.77 -1.50
CA ARG A 237 -2.48 1.46 -2.47
C ARG A 237 -1.52 0.52 -3.19
N TYR A 238 -0.99 -0.45 -2.45
CA TYR A 238 0.00 -1.41 -2.89
C TYR A 238 -0.60 -2.81 -2.81
N PRO A 239 -1.44 -3.21 -3.79
CA PRO A 239 -2.08 -4.52 -3.80
C PRO A 239 -1.14 -5.61 -4.35
N LYS A 240 -1.36 -6.84 -3.90
CA LYS A 240 -0.60 -8.01 -4.35
C LYS A 240 -0.68 -8.21 -5.86
N GLY A 241 0.45 -8.52 -6.50
CA GLY A 241 0.58 -8.73 -7.95
C GLY A 241 0.71 -7.43 -8.77
N LYS A 242 0.94 -6.29 -8.13
CA LYS A 242 1.19 -4.98 -8.76
C LYS A 242 2.52 -4.35 -8.33
N GLU A 243 3.40 -5.14 -7.73
CA GLU A 243 4.71 -4.73 -7.20
C GLU A 243 5.60 -4.21 -8.34
N GLU A 244 5.60 -4.86 -9.50
CA GLU A 244 6.34 -4.42 -10.71
C GLU A 244 5.92 -3.05 -11.25
N ILE A 245 4.72 -2.57 -10.86
CA ILE A 245 4.20 -1.26 -11.29
C ILE A 245 4.45 -0.21 -10.20
N THR A 246 4.15 -0.57 -8.95
CA THR A 246 4.21 0.36 -7.81
C THR A 246 5.61 0.47 -7.22
N ASN A 247 6.47 -0.53 -7.44
CA ASN A 247 7.79 -0.72 -6.83
C ASN A 247 7.76 -0.86 -5.29
N ILE A 248 6.59 -1.19 -4.73
CA ILE A 248 6.38 -1.45 -3.31
C ILE A 248 5.70 -2.81 -3.21
N ASN A 249 6.09 -3.59 -2.21
CA ASN A 249 5.50 -4.89 -1.91
C ASN A 249 4.04 -4.75 -1.46
N TYR A 250 3.38 -5.87 -1.22
CA TYR A 250 2.00 -5.86 -0.78
C TYR A 250 1.85 -5.22 0.60
N GLU A 251 1.00 -4.19 0.72
CA GLU A 251 0.73 -3.50 1.99
C GLU A 251 -0.79 -3.44 2.25
N PRO A 252 -1.40 -4.47 2.85
CA PRO A 252 -2.84 -4.49 3.16
C PRO A 252 -3.31 -3.38 4.12
N TRP A 253 -2.38 -2.75 4.84
CA TRP A 253 -2.65 -1.68 5.80
C TRP A 253 -2.65 -0.28 5.18
N HIS A 254 -1.95 -0.07 4.07
CA HIS A 254 -1.70 1.26 3.49
C HIS A 254 -2.89 1.70 2.63
N LEU A 255 -3.67 2.63 3.18
CA LEU A 255 -4.82 3.22 2.52
C LEU A 255 -4.47 4.55 1.89
N ARG A 256 -4.78 4.72 0.60
CA ARG A 256 -4.63 5.99 -0.12
C ARG A 256 -5.99 6.56 -0.51
N TYR A 257 -6.26 7.81 -0.12
CA TYR A 257 -7.45 8.53 -0.58
C TYR A 257 -7.31 8.98 -2.03
N VAL A 258 -8.32 8.65 -2.85
CA VAL A 258 -8.44 9.05 -4.26
C VAL A 258 -9.85 9.57 -4.60
N GLY A 259 -10.75 9.65 -3.60
CA GLY A 259 -12.15 10.00 -3.78
C GLY A 259 -13.05 8.80 -4.11
N LYS A 260 -14.32 8.87 -3.70
CA LYS A 260 -15.27 7.73 -3.75
C LYS A 260 -15.48 7.14 -5.15
N GLU A 261 -15.55 7.98 -6.18
CA GLU A 261 -15.78 7.52 -7.55
C GLU A 261 -14.55 6.81 -8.14
N SER A 262 -13.38 7.43 -7.99
CA SER A 262 -12.10 6.88 -8.44
C SER A 262 -11.76 5.59 -7.69
N ALA A 263 -11.93 5.56 -6.37
CA ALA A 263 -11.64 4.36 -5.56
C ALA A 263 -12.49 3.18 -6.02
N LYS A 264 -13.81 3.37 -6.19
CA LYS A 264 -14.72 2.33 -6.70
C LYS A 264 -14.34 1.87 -8.10
N TYR A 265 -13.99 2.80 -8.98
CA TYR A 265 -13.56 2.46 -10.34
C TYR A 265 -12.25 1.66 -10.33
N MET A 266 -11.24 2.10 -9.57
CA MET A 266 -9.96 1.44 -9.42
C MET A 266 -10.10 0.02 -8.88
N THR A 267 -10.84 -0.16 -7.77
CA THR A 267 -11.07 -1.48 -7.17
C THR A 267 -11.79 -2.42 -8.13
N LYS A 268 -12.89 -1.96 -8.75
CA LYS A 268 -13.67 -2.79 -9.70
C LYS A 268 -12.84 -3.24 -10.91
N ASN A 269 -11.93 -2.39 -11.37
CA ASN A 269 -11.08 -2.65 -12.54
C ASN A 269 -9.68 -3.17 -12.17
N LYS A 270 -9.39 -3.42 -10.88
CA LYS A 270 -8.10 -3.91 -10.38
C LYS A 270 -6.91 -3.05 -10.84
N LEU A 271 -7.06 -1.73 -10.72
CA LEU A 271 -6.07 -0.74 -11.12
C LEU A 271 -5.34 -0.19 -9.91
N VAL A 272 -4.03 0.02 -10.07
CA VAL A 272 -3.27 0.92 -9.19
C VAL A 272 -3.34 2.36 -9.72
N LEU A 273 -2.94 3.33 -8.90
CA LEU A 273 -3.06 4.76 -9.22
C LEU A 273 -2.31 5.10 -10.53
N GLU A 274 -1.13 4.51 -10.75
CA GLU A 274 -0.33 4.67 -11.95
C GLU A 274 -1.08 4.25 -13.23
N GLU A 275 -1.81 3.13 -13.19
CA GLU A 275 -2.59 2.64 -14.33
C GLU A 275 -3.86 3.47 -14.53
N TYR A 276 -4.47 3.92 -13.44
CA TYR A 276 -5.68 4.73 -13.46
C TYR A 276 -5.42 6.13 -14.06
N LEU A 277 -4.35 6.81 -13.65
CA LEU A 277 -3.94 8.09 -14.22
C LEU A 277 -3.67 8.00 -15.71
N LYS A 278 -2.91 6.99 -16.17
CA LYS A 278 -2.67 6.74 -17.59
C LYS A 278 -3.96 6.58 -18.40
N LYS A 279 -5.02 6.01 -17.80
CA LYS A 279 -6.34 5.90 -18.45
C LYS A 279 -7.06 7.24 -18.54
N LEU A 280 -7.02 8.05 -17.48
CA LEU A 280 -7.60 9.40 -17.48
C LEU A 280 -6.91 10.30 -18.50
N GLU A 281 -5.58 10.36 -18.49
CA GLU A 281 -4.77 11.15 -19.45
C GLU A 281 -5.09 10.78 -20.90
N LYS A 282 -5.21 9.47 -21.20
CA LYS A 282 -5.57 8.99 -22.54
C LYS A 282 -6.99 9.40 -22.94
N ALA A 283 -7.93 9.46 -22.00
CA ALA A 283 -9.30 9.87 -22.24
C ALA A 283 -9.41 11.38 -22.47
N GLU A 284 -8.61 12.18 -21.76
CA GLU A 284 -8.52 13.63 -21.93
C GLU A 284 -7.84 14.02 -23.25
N ASN A 285 -6.80 13.27 -23.66
CA ASN A 285 -6.02 13.52 -24.89
C ASN A 285 -6.09 12.33 -25.87
N PRO A 286 -7.24 12.09 -26.54
CA PRO A 286 -7.43 10.95 -27.44
C PRO A 286 -6.58 11.01 -28.74
N LYS A 287 -5.80 12.08 -28.96
CA LYS A 287 -4.99 12.29 -30.16
C LYS A 287 -3.64 11.56 -30.16
N VAL A 288 -3.24 10.89 -29.08
CA VAL A 288 -2.09 9.96 -29.08
C VAL A 288 -2.57 8.58 -29.55
N LYS A 289 -3.02 8.49 -30.81
CA LYS A 289 -3.14 7.22 -31.51
C LYS A 289 -1.79 6.87 -32.12
N GLU A 290 -1.28 5.72 -31.68
CA GLU A 290 -0.30 4.85 -32.31
C GLU A 290 0.19 5.30 -33.69
N LYS A 291 1.32 6.02 -33.73
CA LYS A 291 2.28 5.84 -34.82
C LYS A 291 2.98 4.51 -34.59
N LYS A 292 2.38 3.42 -35.07
CA LYS A 292 3.07 2.14 -35.26
C LYS A 292 2.82 1.61 -36.67
N ALA A 293 3.92 1.55 -37.40
CA ALA A 293 4.22 0.72 -38.57
C ALA A 293 3.34 0.92 -39.83
N GLU A 294 3.83 1.78 -40.74
CA GLU A 294 3.87 1.43 -42.17
C GLU A 294 5.22 0.76 -42.47
#